data_AF-A0A258EQ52-F1
#
_entry.id   AF-A0A258EQ52-F1
#
_cell.length_a   1.000
_cell.length_b   1.000
_cell.length_c   1.000
_cell.angle_alpha   90.00
_cell.angle_beta   90.00
_cell.angle_gamma   90.00
#
_symmetry.space_group_name_H-M   'P 1'
#
loop_
_entity.id
_entity.type
_entity.pdbx_description
1 polymer ?
#
loop_
_entity_poly.entity_id
_entity_poly.type
_entity_poly.pdbx_seq_one_letter_code
_entity_poly.pdbx_strand_id
1 'polypeptide(L)'
;MGFSKKQHLQQNIDALRIAFKLEKEKQQATVGERLLMMQYSGFGGLKFVLNPIENEIDINNWRKTEHDLFPLTQELHQLLKENSEDEKQYRRYVDSMK
;
A
#
# COMPACT_ATOMS: atom_id res chain seq x y z
N MET A 1 21.79 8.73 -1.85
CA MET A 1 21.07 7.51 -1.40
C MET A 1 20.02 7.19 -2.43
N GLY A 2 19.99 5.96 -2.96
CA GLY A 2 19.12 5.58 -4.07
C GLY A 2 17.67 5.40 -3.62
N PHE A 3 16.73 5.89 -4.43
CA PHE A 3 15.31 5.67 -4.23
C PHE A 3 14.96 4.21 -4.56
N SER A 4 14.71 3.39 -3.54
CA SER A 4 14.25 2.01 -3.71
C SER A 4 12.73 1.97 -3.68
N LYS A 5 12.10 1.78 -4.84
CA LYS A 5 10.63 1.60 -4.97
C LYS A 5 10.07 0.58 -3.99
N LYS A 6 10.80 -0.54 -3.78
CA LYS A 6 10.45 -1.61 -2.84
C LYS A 6 10.36 -1.09 -1.40
N GLN A 7 11.40 -0.41 -0.94
CA GLN A 7 11.46 0.10 0.43
C GLN A 7 10.38 1.16 0.66
N HIS A 8 10.19 2.05 -0.31
CA HIS A 8 9.15 3.08 -0.23
C HIS A 8 7.75 2.43 -0.15
N LEU A 9 7.46 1.48 -1.03
CA LEU A 9 6.19 0.74 -0.99
C LEU A 9 5.98 0.06 0.36
N GLN A 10 7.00 -0.62 0.88
CA GLN A 10 6.95 -1.28 2.19
C GLN A 10 6.64 -0.28 3.31
N GLN A 11 7.36 0.85 3.36
CA GLN A 11 7.13 1.90 4.36
C GLN A 11 5.69 2.44 4.31
N ASN A 12 5.13 2.59 3.12
CA ASN A 12 3.73 3.01 2.98
C ASN A 12 2.74 1.93 3.45
N ILE A 13 2.99 0.66 3.13
CA ILE A 13 2.16 -0.46 3.58
C ILE A 13 2.17 -0.56 5.11
N ASP A 14 3.36 -0.51 5.73
CA ASP A 14 3.51 -0.56 7.19
C ASP A 14 2.77 0.60 7.88
N ALA A 15 2.90 1.82 7.34
CA ALA A 15 2.17 2.98 7.83
C ALA A 15 0.64 2.81 7.74
N LEU A 16 0.14 2.33 6.59
CA LEU A 16 -1.29 2.06 6.39
C LEU A 16 -1.80 0.97 7.32
N ARG A 17 -1.02 -0.11 7.52
CA ARG A 17 -1.39 -1.22 8.41
C ARG A 17 -1.61 -0.75 9.84
N ILE A 18 -0.74 0.14 10.30
CA ILE A 18 -0.84 0.77 11.62
C ILE A 18 -2.06 1.71 11.65
N ALA A 19 -2.24 2.56 10.64
CA ALA A 19 -3.37 3.47 10.59
C ALA A 19 -4.71 2.73 10.68
N PHE A 20 -4.88 1.66 9.89
CA PHE A 20 -6.08 0.83 9.92
C PHE A 20 -6.28 0.11 11.26
N LYS A 21 -5.22 -0.44 11.84
CA LYS A 21 -5.27 -1.06 13.16
C LYS A 21 -5.75 -0.07 14.23
N LEU A 22 -5.18 1.14 14.26
CA LEU A 22 -5.54 2.18 15.22
C LEU A 22 -6.97 2.68 15.03
N GLU A 23 -7.42 2.81 13.77
CA GLU A 23 -8.80 3.19 13.45
C GLU A 23 -9.79 2.13 13.94
N LYS A 24 -9.47 0.84 13.75
CA LYS A 24 -10.28 -0.29 14.20
C LYS A 24 -10.35 -0.39 15.73
N GLU A 25 -9.23 -0.18 16.41
CA GLU A 25 -9.17 -0.22 17.89
C GLU A 25 -9.65 1.10 18.54
N LYS A 26 -9.84 2.18 17.76
CA LYS A 26 -10.11 3.54 18.23
C LYS A 26 -9.10 4.03 19.27
N GLN A 27 -7.84 3.64 19.10
CA GLN A 27 -6.75 3.94 20.03
C GLN A 27 -5.76 4.95 19.43
N GLN A 28 -4.98 5.57 20.30
CA GLN A 28 -3.90 6.47 19.87
C GLN A 28 -2.66 5.67 19.49
N ALA A 29 -1.96 6.13 18.45
CA ALA A 29 -0.68 5.55 18.04
C ALA A 29 0.33 5.59 19.20
N THR A 30 0.99 4.46 19.44
CA THR A 30 2.19 4.46 20.29
C THR A 30 3.32 5.26 19.63
N VAL A 31 4.35 5.62 20.41
CA VAL A 31 5.50 6.37 19.88
C VAL A 31 6.17 5.63 18.72
N GLY A 32 6.29 4.29 18.80
CA GLY A 32 6.84 3.47 17.73
C GLY A 32 5.96 3.45 16.47
N GLU A 33 4.65 3.26 16.63
CA GLU A 33 3.69 3.30 15.52
C GLU A 33 3.68 4.66 14.82
N ARG A 34 3.78 5.75 15.60
CA ARG A 34 3.86 7.10 15.06
C ARG A 34 5.11 7.33 14.22
N LEU A 35 6.27 6.79 14.66
CA LEU A 35 7.49 6.86 13.86
C LEU A 35 7.37 6.10 12.53
N LEU A 36 6.70 4.94 12.53
CA LEU A 36 6.46 4.18 11.31
C LEU A 36 5.51 4.94 10.36
N MET A 37 4.44 5.53 10.88
CA MET A 37 3.53 6.37 10.08
C MET A 37 4.22 7.60 9.51
N MET A 38 5.22 8.18 10.19
CA MET A 38 6.01 9.31 9.65
C MET A 38 6.86 8.92 8.43
N GLN A 39 7.09 7.63 8.17
CA GLN A 39 7.78 7.17 6.96
C GLN A 39 6.85 7.12 5.74
N TYR A 40 5.54 7.29 5.93
CA TYR A 40 4.60 7.39 4.82
C TYR A 40 4.93 8.60 3.96
N SER A 41 5.19 8.35 2.67
CA SER A 41 5.54 9.40 1.70
C SER A 41 4.67 9.38 0.44
N GLY A 42 3.62 8.56 0.44
CA GLY A 42 2.61 8.50 -0.62
C GLY A 42 3.05 7.73 -1.88
N PHE A 43 2.22 7.73 -2.91
CA PHE A 43 2.39 6.83 -4.07
C PHE A 43 2.84 7.50 -5.37
N GLY A 44 3.18 8.80 -5.34
CA GLY A 44 3.48 9.58 -6.56
C GLY A 44 4.63 9.04 -7.42
N GLY A 45 5.58 8.29 -6.84
CA GLY A 45 6.66 7.60 -7.56
C GLY A 45 6.42 6.11 -7.84
N LEU A 46 5.28 5.57 -7.40
CA LEU A 46 4.94 4.15 -7.38
C LEU A 46 3.76 3.84 -8.31
N LYS A 47 3.70 4.44 -9.50
CA LYS A 47 2.56 4.30 -10.44
C LYS A 47 2.13 2.85 -10.74
N PHE A 48 3.03 1.88 -10.59
CA PHE A 48 2.73 0.47 -10.75
C PHE A 48 1.68 -0.04 -9.75
N VAL A 49 1.43 0.66 -8.64
CA VAL A 49 0.36 0.31 -7.68
C VAL A 49 -1.05 0.47 -8.27
N LEU A 50 -1.19 1.08 -9.44
CA LEU A 50 -2.46 1.18 -10.15
C LEU A 50 -2.63 0.09 -11.22
N ASN A 51 -1.62 -0.76 -11.41
CA ASN A 51 -1.69 -1.86 -12.36
C ASN A 51 -2.61 -2.97 -11.82
N PRO A 52 -3.18 -3.82 -12.71
CA PRO A 52 -3.95 -4.97 -12.27
C PRO A 52 -3.10 -5.93 -11.44
N ILE A 53 -3.70 -6.48 -10.37
CA ILE A 53 -3.08 -7.36 -9.37
C ILE A 53 -4.03 -8.47 -8.89
N GLU A 54 -5.16 -8.67 -9.58
CA GLU A 54 -6.24 -9.55 -9.11
C GLU A 54 -5.86 -11.03 -9.26
N ASN A 55 -5.07 -11.35 -10.29
CA ASN A 55 -4.64 -12.69 -10.61
C ASN A 55 -3.12 -12.74 -10.77
N GLU A 56 -2.50 -13.90 -10.52
CA GLU A 56 -1.06 -14.09 -10.73
C GLU A 56 -0.63 -13.80 -12.18
N ILE A 57 -1.53 -14.04 -13.15
CA ILE A 57 -1.29 -13.74 -14.57
C ILE A 57 -1.18 -12.23 -14.86
N ASP A 58 -1.65 -11.37 -13.95
CA ASP A 58 -1.60 -9.93 -14.15
C ASP A 58 -0.17 -9.38 -14.09
N ILE A 59 0.78 -10.13 -13.52
CA ILE A 59 2.21 -9.80 -13.55
C ILE A 59 2.74 -9.61 -14.98
N ASN A 60 2.08 -10.19 -15.98
CA ASN A 60 2.42 -10.00 -17.39
C ASN A 60 2.16 -8.55 -17.88
N ASN A 61 1.27 -7.81 -17.20
CA ASN A 61 1.04 -6.39 -17.47
C ASN A 61 2.11 -5.48 -16.83
N TRP A 62 3.00 -6.05 -16.01
CA TRP A 62 4.04 -5.32 -15.30
C TRP A 62 5.37 -5.34 -16.05
N ARG A 63 6.19 -4.31 -15.84
CA ARG A 63 7.56 -4.31 -16.36
C ARG A 63 8.37 -5.37 -15.63
N LYS A 64 9.29 -6.05 -16.34
CA LYS A 64 10.19 -7.06 -15.75
C LYS A 64 10.95 -6.55 -14.51
N THR A 65 11.32 -5.27 -14.50
CA THR A 65 12.00 -4.62 -13.36
C THR A 65 11.11 -4.40 -12.13
N GLU A 66 9.80 -4.54 -12.27
CA GLU A 66 8.79 -4.28 -11.25
C GLU A 66 8.09 -5.57 -10.80
N HIS A 67 8.47 -6.73 -11.36
CA HIS A 67 7.92 -8.04 -10.98
C HIS A 67 8.14 -8.36 -9.49
N ASP A 68 9.28 -7.96 -8.91
CA ASP A 68 9.55 -8.11 -7.47
C ASP A 68 8.62 -7.25 -6.59
N LEU A 69 7.97 -6.23 -7.17
CA LEU A 69 7.03 -5.34 -6.48
C LEU A 69 5.58 -5.82 -6.59
N PHE A 70 5.30 -6.76 -7.50
CA PHE A 70 3.97 -7.36 -7.68
C PHE A 70 3.40 -7.95 -6.39
N PRO A 71 4.11 -8.85 -5.65
CA PRO A 71 3.57 -9.42 -4.41
C PRO A 71 3.34 -8.36 -3.32
N LEU A 72 4.20 -7.33 -3.24
CA LEU A 72 4.02 -6.24 -2.28
C LEU A 72 2.80 -5.37 -2.63
N THR A 73 2.54 -5.18 -3.91
CA THR A 73 1.36 -4.43 -4.36
C THR A 73 0.10 -5.25 -4.13
N GLN A 74 0.14 -6.57 -4.32
CA GLN A 74 -0.96 -7.44 -3.91
C GLN A 74 -1.25 -7.31 -2.41
N GLU A 75 -0.22 -7.32 -1.56
CA GLU A 75 -0.38 -7.10 -0.12
C GLU A 75 -1.03 -5.73 0.18
N LEU A 76 -0.59 -4.66 -0.48
CA LEU A 76 -1.22 -3.34 -0.35
C LEU A 76 -2.71 -3.39 -0.68
N HIS A 77 -3.08 -3.96 -1.83
CA HIS A 77 -4.47 -4.02 -2.25
C HIS A 77 -5.31 -4.92 -1.34
N GLN A 78 -4.75 -6.02 -0.86
CA GLN A 78 -5.40 -6.88 0.12
C GLN A 78 -5.66 -6.12 1.41
N LEU A 79 -4.65 -5.40 1.94
CA LEU A 79 -4.79 -4.56 3.12
C LEU A 79 -5.90 -3.52 2.96
N LEU A 80 -5.96 -2.84 1.80
CA LEU A 80 -7.02 -1.88 1.51
C LEU A 80 -8.40 -2.54 1.47
N LYS A 81 -8.53 -3.69 0.79
CA LYS A 81 -9.79 -4.43 0.68
C LYS A 81 -10.29 -4.94 2.03
N GLU A 82 -9.40 -5.50 2.86
CA GLU A 82 -9.73 -6.01 4.19
C GLU A 82 -10.19 -4.92 5.16
N ASN A 83 -9.74 -3.67 4.95
CA ASN A 83 -10.14 -2.51 5.75
C ASN A 83 -11.17 -1.61 5.05
N SER A 84 -11.72 -2.06 3.93
CA SER A 84 -12.83 -1.39 3.25
C SER A 84 -14.14 -2.09 3.56
N GLU A 85 -15.17 -1.34 3.91
CA GLU A 85 -16.52 -1.85 4.11
C GLU A 85 -17.18 -2.27 2.79
N ASP A 86 -16.85 -1.57 1.70
CA ASP A 86 -17.40 -1.82 0.37
C ASP A 86 -16.43 -1.44 -0.76
N GLU A 87 -16.80 -1.84 -1.99
CA GLU A 87 -16.00 -1.59 -3.19
C GLU A 87 -15.81 -0.08 -3.47
N LYS A 88 -16.75 0.78 -3.07
CA LYS A 88 -16.61 2.24 -3.26
C LYS A 88 -15.55 2.80 -2.32
N GLN A 89 -15.48 2.32 -1.08
CA GLN A 89 -14.45 2.72 -0.13
C GLN A 89 -13.07 2.25 -0.60
N TYR A 90 -12.96 0.99 -1.03
CA TYR A 90 -11.72 0.47 -1.64
C TYR A 90 -11.30 1.33 -2.84
N ARG A 91 -12.24 1.66 -3.73
CA ARG A 91 -11.96 2.51 -4.89
C ARG A 91 -11.54 3.93 -4.50
N ARG A 92 -12.07 4.50 -3.42
CA ARG A 92 -11.59 5.79 -2.87
C ARG A 92 -10.17 5.72 -2.37
N TYR A 93 -9.79 4.63 -1.68
CA TYR A 93 -8.41 4.44 -1.25
C TYR A 93 -7.47 4.32 -2.45
N VAL A 94 -7.83 3.53 -3.45
CA VAL A 94 -7.03 3.38 -4.67
C VAL A 94 -6.93 4.70 -5.45
N ASP A 95 -8.01 5.45 -5.56
CA ASP A 95 -8.00 6.77 -6.23
C ASP A 95 -7.13 7.79 -5.49
N SER A 96 -7.04 7.68 -4.16
CA SER A 96 -6.15 8.51 -3.34
C SER A 96 -4.65 8.19 -3.53
N MET A 97 -4.32 7.07 -4.19
CA MET A 97 -2.94 6.70 -4.54
C MET A 97 -2.50 7.25 -5.91
N LYS A 98 -3.41 7.87 -6.67
CA LYS A 98 -3.16 8.39 -8.02
C LYS A 98 -2.45 9.74 -8.00
#